data_AF-A0A510Y087-F1
#
_entry.id   AF-A0A510Y087-F1
#
_cell.length_a   1.000
_cell.length_b   1.000
_cell.length_c   1.000
_cell.angle_alpha   90.00
_cell.angle_beta   90.00
_cell.angle_gamma   90.00
#
_symmetry.space_group_name_H-M   'P 1'
#
loop_
_entity.id
_entity.type
_entity.pdbx_description
1 polymer ?
#
loop_
_entity_poly.entity_id
_entity_poly.type
_entity_poly.pdbx_seq_one_letter_code
_entity_poly.pdbx_strand_id
1 'polypeptide(L)'
;MRLYKVIHRAPWRVVKISKKRQQLRFRRAMVALKIALEQEKQETKEMLTIYRRYTQGQTNKEELKRANEQFVDILKGLGLGVFALLPFAPITIPLVVKLGSLVGVDVLPSSFNINKPVKELDAEIVKEDLKQHTKEPNKE
;
A
#
# COMPACT_ATOMS: atom_id res chain seq x y z
N MET A 1 -33.80 -13.67 -42.16
CA MET A 1 -33.20 -14.01 -40.85
C MET A 1 -32.04 -13.06 -40.55
N ARG A 2 -32.08 -12.27 -39.46
CA ARG A 2 -31.01 -11.33 -39.05
C ARG A 2 -30.70 -11.40 -37.54
N LEU A 3 -30.80 -12.59 -36.94
CA LEU A 3 -30.64 -12.75 -35.49
C LEU A 3 -29.17 -12.68 -35.00
N TYR A 4 -28.22 -12.97 -35.89
CA TYR A 4 -26.78 -13.03 -35.59
C TYR A 4 -26.17 -11.67 -35.18
N LYS A 5 -26.80 -10.55 -35.58
CA LYS A 5 -26.30 -9.20 -35.32
C LYS A 5 -26.50 -8.72 -33.87
N VAL A 6 -27.19 -9.47 -33.02
CA VAL A 6 -27.47 -9.02 -31.63
C VAL A 6 -26.71 -9.85 -30.58
N ILE A 7 -26.25 -11.05 -30.94
CA ILE A 7 -25.56 -11.98 -30.03
C ILE A 7 -24.24 -11.39 -29.50
N HIS A 8 -23.54 -10.56 -30.29
CA HIS A 8 -22.29 -9.91 -29.87
C HIS A 8 -22.50 -8.63 -29.02
N ARG A 9 -23.72 -8.06 -28.98
CA ARG A 9 -23.98 -6.83 -28.20
C ARG A 9 -24.09 -7.10 -26.70
N ALA A 10 -24.67 -8.23 -26.31
CA ALA A 10 -24.76 -8.68 -24.93
C ALA A 10 -23.39 -8.88 -24.25
N PRO A 11 -22.41 -9.61 -24.83
CA PRO A 11 -21.10 -9.81 -24.21
C PRO A 11 -20.34 -8.49 -24.04
N TRP A 12 -20.47 -7.54 -24.98
CA TRP A 12 -19.83 -6.22 -24.84
C TRP A 12 -20.35 -5.42 -23.63
N ARG A 13 -21.67 -5.51 -23.37
CA ARG A 13 -22.27 -4.89 -22.18
C ARG A 13 -21.78 -5.57 -20.90
N VAL A 14 -21.71 -6.89 -20.88
CA VAL A 14 -21.21 -7.68 -19.74
C VAL A 14 -19.74 -7.35 -19.45
N VAL A 15 -18.90 -7.22 -20.49
CA VAL A 15 -17.50 -6.82 -20.34
C VAL A 15 -17.40 -5.41 -19.73
N LYS A 16 -18.18 -4.44 -20.21
CA LYS A 16 -18.21 -3.08 -19.63
C LYS A 16 -18.66 -3.09 -18.16
N ILE A 17 -19.71 -3.83 -17.83
CA ILE A 17 -20.23 -3.96 -16.45
C ILE A 17 -19.19 -4.63 -15.55
N SER A 18 -18.58 -5.72 -16.02
CA SER A 18 -17.53 -6.43 -15.30
C SER A 18 -16.34 -5.52 -15.04
N LYS A 19 -15.86 -4.78 -16.05
CA LYS A 19 -14.76 -3.82 -15.89
C LYS A 19 -15.06 -2.78 -14.81
N LYS A 20 -16.26 -2.18 -14.83
CA LYS A 20 -16.67 -1.20 -13.80
C LYS A 20 -16.77 -1.83 -12.41
N ARG A 21 -17.27 -3.06 -12.31
CA ARG A 21 -17.33 -3.82 -11.06
C ARG A 21 -15.94 -4.12 -10.51
N GLN A 22 -15.00 -4.57 -11.35
CA GLN A 22 -13.63 -4.86 -10.95
C GLN A 22 -12.91 -3.59 -10.48
N GLN A 23 -13.07 -2.47 -11.19
CA GLN A 23 -12.52 -1.18 -10.79
C GLN A 23 -13.03 -0.74 -9.40
N LEU A 24 -14.33 -0.90 -9.12
CA LEU A 24 -14.90 -0.58 -7.81
C LEU A 24 -14.40 -1.51 -6.69
N ARG A 25 -14.28 -2.81 -6.97
CA ARG A 25 -13.70 -3.78 -6.01
C ARG A 25 -12.25 -3.41 -5.69
N PHE A 26 -11.47 -3.08 -6.71
CA PHE A 26 -10.08 -2.68 -6.56
C PHE A 26 -9.94 -1.37 -5.78
N ARG A 27 -10.78 -0.37 -6.06
CA ARG A 27 -10.80 0.88 -5.29
C ARG A 27 -11.10 0.63 -3.81
N ARG A 28 -12.05 -0.25 -3.49
CA ARG A 28 -12.35 -0.62 -2.10
C ARG A 28 -11.16 -1.31 -1.42
N ALA A 29 -10.50 -2.23 -2.12
CA ALA A 29 -9.29 -2.88 -1.61
C ALA A 29 -8.17 -1.87 -1.35
N MET A 30 -7.99 -0.88 -2.23
CA MET A 30 -7.01 0.19 -2.02
C MET A 30 -7.36 1.11 -0.85
N VAL A 31 -8.64 1.42 -0.65
CA VAL A 31 -9.09 2.17 0.54
C VAL A 31 -8.84 1.37 1.82
N ALA A 32 -9.14 0.07 1.80
CA ALA A 32 -8.86 -0.81 2.94
C ALA A 32 -7.35 -0.91 3.22
N LEU A 33 -6.53 -0.97 2.17
CA LEU A 33 -5.06 -0.91 2.29
C LEU A 33 -4.59 0.38 2.93
N LYS A 34 -5.13 1.53 2.50
CA LYS A 34 -4.82 2.81 3.13
C LYS A 34 -5.11 2.79 4.63
N ILE A 35 -6.31 2.34 5.01
CA ILE A 35 -6.73 2.28 6.42
C ILE A 35 -5.82 1.31 7.20
N ALA A 36 -5.52 0.13 6.65
CA ALA A 36 -4.63 -0.84 7.28
C ALA A 36 -3.22 -0.27 7.50
N LEU A 37 -2.65 0.39 6.48
CA LEU A 37 -1.35 1.07 6.58
C LEU A 37 -1.36 2.24 7.57
N GLU A 38 -2.50 2.91 7.75
CA GLU A 38 -2.68 3.97 8.75
C GLU A 38 -2.86 3.44 10.18
N GLN A 39 -3.37 2.20 10.33
CA GLN A 39 -3.68 1.57 11.61
C GLN A 39 -2.46 0.82 12.19
N GLU A 40 -1.67 0.13 11.37
CA GLU A 40 -0.46 -0.60 11.77
C GLU A 40 0.78 0.32 11.88
N LYS A 41 0.64 1.46 12.58
CA LYS A 41 1.55 2.60 12.49
C LYS A 41 3.01 2.33 12.86
N GLN A 42 3.30 1.60 13.93
CA GLN A 42 4.67 1.44 14.43
C GLN A 42 5.48 0.53 13.50
N GLU A 43 4.99 -0.69 13.26
CA GLU A 43 5.65 -1.69 12.40
C GLU A 43 5.70 -1.25 10.94
N THR A 44 4.64 -0.60 10.42
CA THR A 44 4.63 -0.08 9.05
C THR A 44 5.63 1.06 8.86
N LYS A 45 5.83 1.93 9.86
CA LYS A 45 6.86 2.99 9.80
C LYS A 45 8.26 2.40 9.69
N GLU A 46 8.57 1.38 10.47
CA GLU A 46 9.86 0.67 10.42
C GLU A 46 10.05 0.00 9.06
N MET A 47 9.06 -0.75 8.61
CA MET A 47 9.03 -1.41 7.29
C MET A 47 9.30 -0.40 6.17
N LEU A 48 8.53 0.68 6.10
CA LEU A 48 8.68 1.71 5.07
C LEU A 48 10.05 2.42 5.15
N THR A 49 10.61 2.61 6.35
CA THR A 49 11.94 3.20 6.55
C THR A 49 13.04 2.28 5.98
N ILE A 50 12.93 0.97 6.16
CA ILE A 50 13.85 -0.02 5.54
C ILE A 50 13.81 0.10 4.02
N TYR A 51 12.62 0.18 3.43
CA TYR A 51 12.48 0.36 1.98
C TYR A 51 13.12 1.66 1.47
N ARG A 52 13.06 2.72 2.25
CA ARG A 52 13.70 3.99 1.91
C ARG A 52 15.22 3.94 2.03
N ARG A 53 15.75 3.28 3.07
CA ARG A 53 17.20 3.05 3.21
C ARG A 53 17.72 2.17 2.08
N TYR A 54 16.90 1.22 1.62
CA TYR A 54 17.22 0.40 0.45
C TYR A 54 17.31 1.21 -0.84
N THR A 55 16.39 2.16 -1.12
CA THR A 55 16.50 3.01 -2.31
C THR A 55 17.73 3.92 -2.30
N GLN A 56 18.32 4.14 -1.12
CA GLN A 56 19.55 4.90 -0.92
C GLN A 56 20.82 4.01 -0.82
N GLY A 57 20.67 2.68 -0.95
CA GLY A 57 21.78 1.72 -0.94
C GLY A 57 22.32 1.36 0.45
N GLN A 58 21.61 1.70 1.55
CA GLN A 58 22.09 1.59 2.93
C GLN A 58 21.38 0.50 3.76
N THR A 59 21.01 -0.65 3.17
CA THR A 59 20.20 -1.67 3.86
C THR A 59 20.85 -3.05 3.85
N ASN A 60 20.63 -3.80 4.94
CA ASN A 60 20.96 -5.22 5.05
C ASN A 60 19.88 -6.08 4.35
N LYS A 61 20.29 -7.09 3.56
CA LYS A 61 19.37 -7.94 2.78
C LYS A 61 18.32 -8.65 3.65
N GLU A 62 18.67 -8.96 4.89
CA GLU A 62 17.78 -9.62 5.84
C GLU A 62 16.66 -8.72 6.34
N GLU A 63 16.96 -7.44 6.61
CA GLU A 63 15.97 -6.43 7.00
C GLU A 63 14.96 -6.19 5.88
N LEU A 64 15.45 -6.10 4.64
CA LEU A 64 14.58 -5.97 3.47
C LEU A 64 13.65 -7.17 3.31
N LYS A 65 14.15 -8.39 3.57
CA LYS A 65 13.35 -9.60 3.47
C LYS A 65 12.21 -9.60 4.48
N ARG A 66 12.49 -9.22 5.74
CA ARG A 66 11.48 -9.12 6.81
C ARG A 66 10.42 -8.05 6.49
N ALA A 67 10.86 -6.86 6.07
CA ALA A 67 9.95 -5.80 5.65
C ALA A 67 9.04 -6.25 4.49
N ASN A 68 9.57 -7.05 3.56
CA ASN A 68 8.80 -7.59 2.45
C ASN A 68 7.81 -8.67 2.87
N GLU A 69 8.18 -9.56 3.80
CA GLU A 69 7.26 -10.55 4.35
C GLU A 69 6.07 -9.86 5.04
N GLN A 70 6.33 -8.84 5.87
CA GLN A 70 5.29 -8.02 6.50
C GLN A 70 4.37 -7.35 5.46
N PHE A 71 4.93 -6.70 4.45
CA PHE A 71 4.14 -6.04 3.40
C PHE A 71 3.27 -7.03 2.60
N VAL A 72 3.83 -8.19 2.28
CA VAL A 72 3.15 -9.29 1.58
C VAL A 72 1.97 -9.80 2.40
N ASP A 73 2.11 -9.91 3.72
CA ASP A 73 1.04 -10.39 4.59
C ASP A 73 -0.09 -9.36 4.74
N ILE A 74 0.23 -8.05 4.82
CA ILE A 74 -0.77 -6.97 4.73
C ILE A 74 -1.54 -7.08 3.41
N LEU A 75 -0.84 -7.25 2.27
CA LEU A 75 -1.49 -7.40 0.95
C LEU A 75 -2.37 -8.66 0.86
N LYS A 76 -1.94 -9.80 1.42
CA LYS A 76 -2.75 -11.03 1.47
C LYS A 76 -4.01 -10.83 2.32
N GLY A 77 -3.88 -10.22 3.51
CA GLY A 77 -4.99 -9.95 4.42
C GLY A 77 -6.09 -9.09 3.79
N LEU A 78 -5.71 -8.21 2.86
CA LEU A 78 -6.61 -7.30 2.16
C LEU A 78 -7.16 -7.86 0.83
N GLY A 79 -6.87 -9.12 0.50
CA GLY A 79 -7.31 -9.76 -0.75
C GLY A 79 -6.56 -9.26 -1.99
N LEU A 80 -5.43 -8.60 -1.82
CA LEU A 80 -4.49 -8.17 -2.87
C LEU A 80 -3.42 -9.24 -3.14
N GLY A 81 -3.78 -10.53 -2.99
CA GLY A 81 -2.85 -11.67 -3.08
C GLY A 81 -2.11 -11.82 -4.42
N VAL A 82 -2.63 -11.25 -5.52
CA VAL A 82 -1.92 -11.19 -6.81
C VAL A 82 -0.63 -10.37 -6.70
N PHE A 83 -0.62 -9.33 -5.85
CA PHE A 83 0.55 -8.48 -5.63
C PHE A 83 1.53 -9.08 -4.62
N ALA A 84 1.04 -9.91 -3.70
CA ALA A 84 1.83 -10.65 -2.73
C ALA A 84 2.78 -11.70 -3.37
N LEU A 85 2.49 -12.11 -4.60
CA LEU A 85 3.28 -13.08 -5.36
C LEU A 85 4.43 -12.45 -6.17
N LEU A 86 4.56 -11.13 -6.22
CA LEU A 86 5.55 -10.47 -7.08
C LEU A 86 6.97 -10.53 -6.48
N PRO A 87 7.94 -11.18 -7.14
CA PRO A 87 9.30 -11.33 -6.63
C PRO A 87 10.18 -10.11 -6.99
N PHE A 88 9.81 -8.89 -6.60
CA PHE A 88 10.62 -7.67 -6.81
C PHE A 88 10.39 -6.60 -5.74
N ALA A 89 10.76 -6.89 -4.48
CA ALA A 89 10.57 -6.06 -3.29
C ALA A 89 10.85 -4.53 -3.45
N PRO A 90 11.85 -4.05 -4.22
CA PRO A 90 12.07 -2.61 -4.40
C PRO A 90 11.04 -1.92 -5.31
N ILE A 91 10.43 -2.68 -6.22
CA ILE A 91 9.46 -2.20 -7.21
C ILE A 91 8.03 -2.29 -6.65
N THR A 92 7.79 -3.13 -5.65
CA THR A 92 6.45 -3.41 -5.12
C THR A 92 5.78 -2.17 -4.55
N ILE A 93 6.47 -1.37 -3.73
CA ILE A 93 5.92 -0.11 -3.19
C ILE A 93 5.53 0.88 -4.30
N PRO A 94 6.44 1.30 -5.20
CA PRO A 94 6.07 2.26 -6.25
C PRO A 94 4.99 1.71 -7.18
N LEU A 95 4.90 0.40 -7.36
CA LEU A 95 3.81 -0.23 -8.12
C LEU A 95 2.46 -0.09 -7.40
N VAL A 96 2.39 -0.44 -6.10
CA VAL A 96 1.16 -0.32 -5.30
C VAL A 96 0.71 1.15 -5.22
N VAL A 97 1.65 2.08 -5.04
CA VAL A 97 1.38 3.53 -5.05
C VAL A 97 0.82 4.00 -6.38
N LYS A 98 1.42 3.60 -7.50
CA LYS A 98 0.92 3.95 -8.84
C LYS A 98 -0.45 3.34 -9.12
N LEU A 99 -0.71 2.14 -8.63
CA LEU A 99 -1.99 1.48 -8.84
C LEU A 99 -3.10 2.08 -7.98
N GLY A 100 -2.79 2.42 -6.72
CA GLY A 100 -3.68 3.18 -5.84
C GLY A 100 -4.06 4.52 -6.46
N SER A 101 -3.07 5.29 -6.92
CA SER A 101 -3.33 6.59 -7.56
C SER A 101 -4.13 6.47 -8.86
N LEU A 102 -3.94 5.38 -9.62
CA LEU A 102 -4.72 5.08 -10.83
C LEU A 102 -6.21 4.82 -10.54
N VAL A 103 -6.56 4.36 -9.34
CA VAL A 103 -7.96 4.29 -8.86
C VAL A 103 -8.38 5.43 -7.93
N GLY A 104 -7.55 6.46 -7.82
CA GLY A 104 -7.82 7.67 -7.03
C GLY A 104 -7.72 7.46 -5.53
N VAL A 105 -6.88 6.52 -5.07
CA VAL A 105 -6.61 6.28 -3.65
C VAL A 105 -5.13 6.49 -3.37
N ASP A 106 -4.83 7.46 -2.51
CA ASP A 106 -3.48 7.60 -1.96
C ASP A 106 -3.29 6.57 -0.85
N VAL A 107 -2.49 5.56 -1.14
CA VAL A 107 -2.27 4.39 -0.27
C VAL A 107 -1.13 4.59 0.72
N LEU A 108 -0.22 5.54 0.49
CA LEU A 108 0.83 5.82 1.45
C LEU A 108 0.30 6.71 2.58
N PRO A 109 0.77 6.50 3.83
CA PRO A 109 0.45 7.41 4.91
C PRO A 109 1.08 8.78 4.62
N SER A 110 0.37 9.86 4.95
CA SER A 110 0.78 11.25 4.68
C SER A 110 2.15 11.62 5.23
N SER A 111 2.62 10.90 6.25
CA SER A 111 3.95 11.07 6.86
C SER A 111 5.09 10.59 5.94
N PHE A 112 4.78 9.76 4.94
CA PHE A 112 5.77 9.17 4.04
C PHE A 112 6.04 10.07 2.82
N ASN A 113 6.60 11.25 3.06
CA ASN A 113 7.06 12.13 1.99
C ASN A 113 8.40 11.61 1.42
N ILE A 114 8.34 11.07 0.20
CA ILE A 114 9.51 10.60 -0.58
C ILE A 114 10.52 11.75 -0.81
N ASN A 115 10.08 13.01 -0.74
CA ASN A 115 10.88 14.21 -1.03
C ASN A 115 11.63 14.82 0.18
N LYS A 116 11.38 14.38 1.44
CA LYS A 116 12.04 14.93 2.64
C LYS A 116 13.38 14.22 2.95
N PRO A 117 14.47 14.89 3.38
CA PRO A 117 15.73 14.23 3.74
C PRO A 117 15.61 13.38 5.02
N VAL A 118 16.32 12.24 5.08
CA VAL A 118 16.19 11.20 6.14
C VAL A 118 16.46 11.73 7.56
N LYS A 119 17.43 12.63 7.71
CA LYS A 119 17.82 13.17 9.03
C LYS A 119 16.71 13.96 9.72
N GLU A 120 15.86 14.65 8.96
CA GLU A 120 14.74 15.41 9.50
C GLU A 120 13.60 14.50 9.94
N LEU A 121 13.49 13.33 9.30
CA LEU A 121 12.44 12.35 9.54
C LEU A 121 12.75 11.43 10.71
N ASP A 122 13.99 10.97 10.85
CA ASP A 122 14.43 10.27 12.06
C ASP A 122 14.20 11.17 13.28
N ALA A 123 14.45 12.48 13.15
CA ALA A 123 14.14 13.45 14.18
C ALA A 123 12.62 13.68 14.39
N GLU A 124 11.79 13.66 13.34
CA GLU A 124 10.33 13.76 13.46
C GLU A 124 9.71 12.49 14.07
N ILE A 125 10.19 11.30 13.73
CA ILE A 125 9.74 10.01 14.27
C ILE A 125 10.10 9.92 15.75
N VAL A 126 11.35 10.22 16.12
CA VAL A 126 11.78 10.29 17.53
C VAL A 126 10.95 11.32 18.31
N LYS A 127 10.62 12.47 17.70
CA LYS A 127 9.74 13.48 18.31
C LYS A 127 8.29 13.02 18.44
N GLU A 128 7.76 12.25 17.49
CA GLU A 128 6.42 11.67 17.56
C GLU A 128 6.33 10.58 18.62
N ASP A 129 7.34 9.70 18.72
CA ASP A 129 7.41 8.65 19.72
C ASP A 129 7.52 9.24 21.13
N LEU A 130 8.35 10.28 21.32
CA LEU A 130 8.43 11.04 22.58
C LEU A 130 7.08 11.72 22.93
N LYS A 131 6.36 12.26 21.94
CA LYS A 131 5.04 12.88 22.16
C LYS A 131 3.94 11.88 22.46
N GLN A 132 4.04 10.63 21.99
CA GLN A 132 3.09 9.57 22.33
C GLN A 132 3.35 9.04 23.75
N HIS A 133 4.62 8.85 24.12
CA HIS A 133 5.00 8.39 25.46
C HIS A 133 4.67 9.40 26.58
N THR A 134 4.63 10.70 26.28
CA THR A 134 4.28 11.75 27.25
C THR A 134 2.77 11.98 27.39
N LYS A 135 1.94 11.35 26.53
CA LYS A 135 0.48 11.57 26.47
C LYS A 135 -0.36 10.49 27.12
N GLU A 136 0.24 9.45 27.70
CA GLU A 136 -0.47 8.57 28.63
C GLU A 136 -0.45 9.21 30.03
N PRO A 137 -1.54 9.87 30.49
CA PRO A 137 -1.64 10.21 31.89
C PRO A 137 -1.82 8.92 32.68
N ASN A 138 -1.09 8.79 33.79
CA ASN A 138 -1.37 7.83 34.86
C ASN A 138 -2.88 7.73 35.06
N LYS A 139 -3.46 6.59 34.66
CA LYS A 139 -4.71 6.12 35.24
C LYS A 139 -4.33 5.26 36.43
N GLU A 140 -4.20 5.92 37.58
CA GLU A 140 -4.50 5.32 38.89
C GLU A 140 -6.03 5.29 39.08
#